data_AF-A0A3E4EEY1-F1
#
_entry.id   AF-A0A3E4EEY1-F1
#
_cell.length_a   1.000
_cell.length_b   1.000
_cell.length_c   1.000
_cell.angle_alpha   90.00
_cell.angle_beta   90.00
_cell.angle_gamma   90.00
#
_symmetry.space_group_name_H-M   'P 1'
#
loop_
_entity.id
_entity.type
_entity.pdbx_description
1 polymer ?
#
loop_
_entity_poly.entity_id
_entity_poly.type
_entity_poly.pdbx_seq_one_letter_code
_entity_poly.pdbx_strand_id
1 'polypeptide(L)'
;MPRGSILELKNNYGIIDTDAYKFEHEWIPFSIEKSMLEEKEGKQYIKYTDEVEFSLSRSQGVRDHDIKEATDIRFIGDEWKYQERIIDNNSIENIRKRLSEYNFYYPVLDDKEFVDWLEGNNFQPRMLEYLSPGIFTCKEIIKMQVGKHIDLDCIDSKFKIGLLFVIDRIDIEFRKNILAWITGIENAYKTYFNRIRIADDGYDVGTEVISEWGAKKPKIAKLIKRARDKRRYRSTSDEFDYLTDENAVPLLDLMEQLELNELSELITIFYDVYSRKDSIPDILHKMKECIGFINDLCAIRNAAAHGRSILPSFMDPDYNGNWDLEFDNVEGRCSIEKWMLYDWLKKKWERMGLEDYSKQIVNTLYGNPLRRAWIELNYIYFYIIQGIEKMSFKLFVTEAEWFLSKEEDIRKQMRDVNLCNLRLSDMGNTTLGITVPPYDEIAQEAFSVWELFEGKYQ
;
A
#
# COMPACT_ATOMS: atom_id res chain seq x y z
N MET A 1 33.00 -16.88 -3.02
CA MET A 1 31.82 -16.08 -2.64
C MET A 1 31.40 -15.28 -3.85
N PRO A 2 30.12 -14.94 -4.01
CA PRO A 2 29.65 -13.94 -4.98
C PRO A 2 30.51 -12.68 -4.93
N ARG A 3 30.79 -12.11 -6.10
CA ARG A 3 31.58 -10.89 -6.28
C ARG A 3 30.75 -9.80 -6.92
N GLY A 4 31.01 -8.56 -6.55
CA GLY A 4 30.37 -7.40 -7.16
C GLY A 4 31.22 -6.15 -7.00
N SER A 5 30.66 -5.03 -7.46
CA SER A 5 31.27 -3.71 -7.32
C SER A 5 30.33 -2.75 -6.60
N ILE A 6 30.87 -1.87 -5.77
CA ILE A 6 30.10 -0.82 -5.09
C ILE A 6 29.63 0.20 -6.13
N LEU A 7 28.32 0.26 -6.35
CA LEU A 7 27.68 1.21 -7.25
C LEU A 7 27.40 2.55 -6.55
N GLU A 8 26.84 2.48 -5.34
CA GLU A 8 26.44 3.65 -4.57
C GLU A 8 26.69 3.45 -3.07
N LEU A 9 27.06 4.53 -2.38
CA LEU A 9 27.16 4.59 -0.93
C LEU A 9 26.33 5.75 -0.37
N LYS A 10 25.45 5.44 0.58
CA LYS A 10 24.77 6.39 1.45
C LYS A 10 25.35 6.30 2.86
N ASN A 11 24.87 7.16 3.76
CA ASN A 11 25.34 7.18 5.15
C ASN A 11 25.16 5.86 5.91
N ASN A 12 24.13 5.08 5.58
CA ASN A 12 23.74 3.88 6.36
C ASN A 12 23.69 2.60 5.54
N TYR A 13 23.69 2.70 4.21
CA TYR A 13 23.62 1.55 3.32
C TYR A 13 24.37 1.87 2.03
N GLY A 14 24.63 0.84 1.22
CA GLY A 14 25.11 0.98 -0.14
C GLY A 14 24.43 -0.02 -1.08
N ILE A 15 24.74 0.08 -2.36
CA ILE A 15 24.26 -0.80 -3.42
C ILE A 15 25.47 -1.45 -4.10
N ILE A 16 25.39 -2.77 -4.28
CA ILE A 16 26.38 -3.57 -5.02
C ILE A 16 25.79 -3.94 -6.37
N ASP A 17 26.54 -3.70 -7.45
CA ASP A 17 26.28 -4.24 -8.78
C ASP A 17 27.00 -5.59 -8.95
N THR A 18 26.29 -6.62 -9.40
CA THR A 18 26.87 -7.97 -9.55
C THR A 18 26.22 -8.76 -10.68
N ASP A 19 27.01 -9.63 -11.31
CA ASP A 19 26.53 -10.65 -12.27
C ASP A 19 26.54 -12.06 -11.65
N ALA A 20 26.75 -12.18 -10.33
CA ALA A 20 27.06 -13.44 -9.67
C ALA A 20 25.85 -14.39 -9.50
N TYR A 21 24.64 -13.95 -9.81
CA TYR A 21 23.45 -14.80 -9.74
C TYR A 21 22.86 -15.07 -11.11
N LYS A 22 21.65 -14.59 -11.38
CA LYS A 22 20.85 -15.08 -12.51
C LYS A 22 20.84 -14.12 -13.68
N PHE A 23 21.24 -12.86 -13.48
CA PHE A 23 21.11 -11.81 -14.46
C PHE A 23 22.33 -10.88 -14.42
N GLU A 24 22.57 -10.18 -15.52
CA GLU A 24 23.58 -9.13 -15.59
C GLU A 24 23.06 -7.87 -14.87
N HIS A 25 23.96 -7.16 -14.19
CA HIS A 25 23.70 -5.92 -13.43
C HIS A 25 22.64 -6.03 -12.33
N GLU A 26 22.77 -7.01 -11.43
CA GLU A 26 21.90 -7.16 -10.27
C GLU A 26 22.31 -6.21 -9.14
N TRP A 27 21.41 -5.29 -8.77
CA TRP A 27 21.63 -4.31 -7.70
C TRP A 27 21.15 -4.86 -6.36
N ILE A 28 22.10 -5.06 -5.42
CA ILE A 28 21.83 -5.68 -4.12
C ILE A 28 22.18 -4.69 -3.01
N PRO A 29 21.21 -4.33 -2.13
CA PRO A 29 21.49 -3.44 -1.01
C PRO A 29 22.30 -4.14 0.08
N PHE A 30 23.12 -3.38 0.79
CA PHE A 30 23.82 -3.82 2.00
C PHE A 30 23.85 -2.72 3.06
N SER A 31 23.90 -3.10 4.33
CA SER A 31 24.01 -2.15 5.44
C SER A 31 25.47 -1.77 5.72
N ILE A 32 25.72 -0.50 6.01
CA ILE A 32 27.05 -0.04 6.45
C ILE A 32 27.30 -0.52 7.87
N GLU A 33 28.31 -1.37 8.04
CA GLU A 33 28.70 -1.88 9.34
C GLU A 33 29.69 -0.96 10.05
N LYS A 34 29.74 -1.02 11.38
CA LYS A 34 30.73 -0.27 12.18
C LYS A 34 32.18 -0.59 11.80
N SER A 35 32.43 -1.82 11.35
CA SER A 35 33.74 -2.28 10.86
C SER A 35 34.22 -1.50 9.62
N MET A 36 33.29 -0.90 8.88
CA MET A 36 33.56 -0.10 7.68
C MET A 36 33.83 1.38 7.99
N LEU A 37 33.71 1.80 9.26
CA LEU A 37 33.84 3.20 9.64
C LEU A 37 35.24 3.50 10.16
N GLU A 38 35.82 4.61 9.71
CA GLU A 38 37.11 5.14 10.19
C GLU A 38 36.93 6.59 10.63
N GLU A 39 37.43 6.93 11.82
CA GLU A 39 37.42 8.30 12.33
C GLU A 39 38.76 8.99 12.08
N LYS A 40 38.71 10.17 11.46
CA LYS A 40 39.88 11.02 11.19
C LYS A 40 39.52 12.46 11.48
N GLU A 41 40.33 13.14 12.30
CA GLU A 41 40.20 14.58 12.59
C GLU A 41 38.79 14.98 13.08
N GLY A 42 38.14 14.11 13.85
CA GLY A 42 36.78 14.34 14.38
C GLY A 42 35.64 14.13 13.36
N LYS A 43 35.97 13.66 12.15
CA LYS A 43 35.01 13.27 11.11
C LYS A 43 34.98 11.75 10.95
N GLN A 44 33.83 11.22 10.55
CA GLN A 44 33.63 9.80 10.30
C GLN A 44 33.58 9.54 8.80
N TYR A 45 34.30 8.52 8.34
CA TYR A 45 34.38 8.11 6.94
C TYR A 45 33.94 6.65 6.78
N ILE A 46 33.26 6.35 5.69
CA ILE A 46 33.05 4.98 5.21
C ILE A 46 34.28 4.59 4.41
N LYS A 47 35.00 3.58 4.88
CA LYS A 47 36.16 2.99 4.23
C LYS A 47 35.73 1.79 3.40
N TYR A 48 36.06 1.81 2.12
CA TYR A 48 35.63 0.78 1.17
C TYR A 48 36.63 0.60 0.03
N THR A 49 36.49 -0.49 -0.73
CA THR A 49 37.08 -0.69 -2.05
C THR A 49 35.94 -0.87 -3.06
N ASP A 50 36.17 -0.62 -4.34
CA ASP A 50 35.13 -0.82 -5.34
C ASP A 50 34.71 -2.29 -5.43
N GLU A 51 35.67 -3.22 -5.42
CA GLU A 51 35.40 -4.66 -5.53
C GLU A 51 35.10 -5.29 -4.16
N VAL A 52 34.05 -6.11 -4.11
CA VAL A 52 33.62 -6.79 -2.88
C VAL A 52 33.26 -8.25 -3.11
N GLU A 53 33.47 -9.07 -2.08
CA GLU A 53 32.85 -10.38 -1.90
C GLU A 53 31.78 -10.30 -0.81
N PHE A 54 30.69 -11.05 -0.97
CA PHE A 54 29.58 -11.02 -0.02
C PHE A 54 28.81 -12.34 0.03
N SER A 55 27.90 -12.45 0.99
CA SER A 55 26.88 -13.50 1.09
C SER A 55 25.50 -12.89 0.84
N LEU A 56 24.57 -13.66 0.26
CA LEU A 56 23.18 -13.21 0.10
C LEU A 56 22.34 -13.73 1.25
N SER A 57 21.64 -12.83 1.93
CA SER A 57 20.68 -13.16 2.98
C SER A 57 19.29 -12.67 2.59
N ARG A 58 18.26 -13.14 3.33
CA ARG A 58 16.92 -12.54 3.30
C ARG A 58 16.70 -11.77 4.58
N SER A 59 16.50 -10.47 4.45
CA SER A 59 16.10 -9.57 5.52
C SER A 59 14.58 -9.54 5.60
N GLN A 60 14.00 -9.63 6.80
CA GLN A 60 12.54 -9.62 6.98
C GLN A 60 12.04 -8.28 7.47
N GLY A 61 10.90 -7.83 6.92
CA GLY A 61 10.15 -6.67 7.42
C GLY A 61 10.72 -5.30 7.02
N VAL A 62 11.56 -5.22 5.98
CA VAL A 62 11.97 -3.93 5.40
C VAL A 62 10.82 -3.42 4.55
N ARG A 63 10.20 -2.31 4.98
CA ARG A 63 8.98 -1.75 4.34
C ARG A 63 7.85 -2.80 4.22
N ASP A 64 7.69 -3.60 5.27
CA ASP A 64 6.71 -4.70 5.35
C ASP A 64 6.92 -5.80 4.28
N HIS A 65 8.12 -5.88 3.70
CA HIS A 65 8.54 -6.91 2.75
C HIS A 65 9.82 -7.63 3.18
N ASP A 66 9.93 -8.89 2.75
CA ASP A 66 11.17 -9.62 2.80
C ASP A 66 12.04 -9.18 1.62
N ILE A 67 13.26 -8.70 1.90
CA ILE A 67 14.20 -8.24 0.89
C ILE A 67 15.42 -9.15 0.82
N LYS A 68 16.05 -9.26 -0.36
CA LYS A 68 17.40 -9.84 -0.47
C LYS A 68 18.42 -8.74 -0.20
N GLU A 69 19.32 -8.99 0.74
CA GLU A 69 20.41 -8.08 1.11
C GLU A 69 21.75 -8.81 1.06
N ALA A 70 22.82 -8.07 0.79
CA ALA A 70 24.17 -8.58 0.89
C ALA A 70 24.69 -8.42 2.33
N THR A 71 25.23 -9.50 2.88
CA THR A 71 25.82 -9.59 4.23
C THR A 71 27.25 -10.10 4.16
N ASP A 72 27.99 -10.01 5.28
CA ASP A 72 29.39 -10.46 5.37
C ASP A 72 30.30 -9.81 4.30
N ILE A 73 30.11 -8.51 4.06
CA ILE A 73 30.81 -7.78 3.00
C ILE A 73 32.33 -7.78 3.27
N ARG A 74 33.10 -8.19 2.27
CA ARG A 74 34.56 -8.20 2.27
C ARG A 74 35.08 -7.39 1.10
N PHE A 75 35.77 -6.29 1.41
CA PHE A 75 36.49 -5.48 0.43
C PHE A 75 37.71 -6.24 -0.09
N ILE A 76 37.77 -6.48 -1.39
CA ILE A 76 38.83 -7.26 -2.06
C ILE A 76 39.65 -6.45 -3.06
N GLY A 77 39.30 -5.18 -3.30
CA GLY A 77 40.03 -4.31 -4.21
C GLY A 77 41.37 -3.85 -3.63
N ASP A 78 42.30 -3.50 -4.51
CA ASP A 78 43.64 -3.06 -4.12
C ASP A 78 43.67 -1.58 -3.65
N GLU A 79 42.68 -0.78 -4.04
CA GLU A 79 42.61 0.65 -3.75
C GLU A 79 41.53 1.00 -2.72
N TRP A 80 41.96 1.49 -1.55
CA TRP A 80 41.06 1.96 -0.50
C TRP A 80 40.57 3.38 -0.74
N LYS A 81 39.25 3.55 -0.69
CA LYS A 81 38.53 4.83 -0.79
C LYS A 81 37.86 5.19 0.53
N TYR A 82 37.58 6.48 0.69
CA TYR A 82 36.97 7.05 1.90
C TYR A 82 35.88 8.04 1.52
N GLN A 83 34.64 7.76 1.91
CA GLN A 83 33.51 8.68 1.75
C GLN A 83 33.14 9.29 3.10
N GLU A 84 33.12 10.62 3.20
CA GLU A 84 32.72 11.30 4.44
C GLU A 84 31.25 11.01 4.75
N ARG A 85 30.96 10.59 5.98
CA ARG A 85 29.60 10.33 6.47
C ARG A 85 29.06 11.61 7.11
N ILE A 86 28.17 12.30 6.41
CA ILE A 86 27.61 13.59 6.84
C ILE A 86 26.29 13.32 7.56
N ILE A 87 26.28 13.47 8.89
CA ILE A 87 25.11 13.24 9.73
C ILE A 87 24.64 14.57 10.31
N ASP A 88 23.61 15.16 9.70
CA ASP A 88 22.95 16.36 10.25
C ASP A 88 22.03 15.96 11.41
N ASN A 89 22.50 16.23 12.64
CA ASN A 89 21.74 15.95 13.86
C ASN A 89 20.77 17.07 14.26
N ASN A 90 20.72 18.19 13.53
CA ASN A 90 19.79 19.27 13.82
C ASN A 90 18.46 19.06 13.07
N SER A 91 17.40 18.73 13.83
CA SER A 91 16.05 18.53 13.30
C SER A 91 15.50 19.73 12.50
N ILE A 92 15.85 20.96 12.90
CA ILE A 92 15.39 22.18 12.23
C ILE A 92 16.07 22.33 10.87
N GLU A 93 17.38 22.11 10.81
CA GLU A 93 18.13 22.12 9.55
C GLU A 93 17.65 21.01 8.61
N ASN A 94 17.32 19.82 9.14
CA ASN A 94 16.73 18.75 8.35
C ASN A 94 15.38 19.16 7.74
N ILE A 95 14.53 19.87 8.47
CA ILE A 95 13.27 20.43 7.93
C ILE A 95 13.58 21.45 6.82
N ARG A 96 14.46 22.43 7.07
CA ARG A 96 14.83 23.46 6.08
C ARG A 96 15.40 22.85 4.80
N LYS A 97 16.27 21.86 4.95
CA LYS A 97 16.87 21.10 3.85
C LYS A 97 15.80 20.41 3.02
N ARG A 98 14.90 19.64 3.64
CA ARG A 98 13.82 18.93 2.95
C ARG A 98 12.86 19.89 2.24
N LEU A 99 12.48 20.99 2.87
CA LEU A 99 11.65 22.02 2.23
C LEU A 99 12.35 22.65 1.03
N SER A 100 13.66 22.91 1.13
CA SER A 100 14.48 23.46 0.04
C SER A 100 14.60 22.48 -1.14
N GLU A 101 14.82 21.20 -0.86
CA GLU A 101 14.91 20.12 -1.85
C GLU A 101 13.67 20.05 -2.74
N TYR A 102 12.49 20.39 -2.20
CA TYR A 102 11.21 20.37 -2.92
C TYR A 102 10.67 21.78 -3.27
N ASN A 103 11.54 22.79 -3.25
CA ASN A 103 11.22 24.17 -3.65
C ASN A 103 10.05 24.81 -2.85
N PHE A 104 9.93 24.51 -1.56
CA PHE A 104 8.98 25.17 -0.68
C PHE A 104 9.50 26.54 -0.24
N TYR A 105 8.56 27.48 -0.07
CA TYR A 105 8.82 28.72 0.62
C TYR A 105 8.85 28.46 2.13
N TYR A 106 9.90 28.99 2.76
CA TYR A 106 9.96 29.19 4.19
C TYR A 106 10.74 30.48 4.48
N PRO A 107 10.41 31.21 5.56
CA PRO A 107 11.06 32.47 5.89
C PRO A 107 12.47 32.22 6.46
N VAL A 108 13.37 33.17 6.22
CA VAL A 108 14.71 33.18 6.84
C VAL A 108 14.54 33.75 8.25
N LEU A 109 14.49 32.86 9.23
CA LEU A 109 14.28 33.15 10.65
C LEU A 109 15.30 32.40 11.49
N ASP A 110 15.54 32.87 12.71
CA ASP A 110 16.26 32.07 13.69
C ASP A 110 15.49 30.77 14.02
N ASP A 111 16.14 29.83 14.71
CA ASP A 111 15.56 28.51 15.01
C ASP A 111 14.27 28.59 15.81
N LYS A 112 14.16 29.54 16.74
CA LYS A 112 12.96 29.67 17.58
C LYS A 112 11.81 30.27 16.80
N GLU A 113 12.05 31.38 16.12
CA GLU A 113 11.07 32.04 15.27
C GLU A 113 10.58 31.12 14.13
N PHE A 114 11.47 30.28 13.59
CA PHE A 114 11.12 29.29 12.59
C PHE A 114 10.19 28.20 13.14
N VAL A 115 10.44 27.72 14.36
CA VAL A 115 9.55 26.76 15.03
C VAL A 115 8.17 27.37 15.29
N ASP A 116 8.13 28.61 15.80
CA ASP A 116 6.88 29.34 16.02
C ASP A 116 6.11 29.55 14.69
N TRP A 117 6.83 29.82 13.60
CA TRP A 117 6.24 29.92 12.26
C TRP A 117 5.67 28.59 11.76
N LEU A 118 6.37 27.47 11.96
CA LEU A 118 5.88 26.14 11.62
C LEU A 118 4.59 25.81 12.38
N GLU A 119 4.57 26.07 13.69
CA GLU A 119 3.39 25.86 14.54
C GLU A 119 2.21 26.73 14.07
N GLY A 120 2.45 28.01 13.76
CA GLY A 120 1.43 28.91 13.21
C GLY A 120 0.87 28.47 11.86
N ASN A 121 1.58 27.62 11.11
CA ASN A 121 1.13 27.02 9.86
C ASN A 121 0.55 25.60 10.03
N ASN A 122 0.31 25.15 11.26
CA ASN A 122 -0.14 23.80 11.60
C ASN A 122 0.77 22.70 11.07
N PHE A 123 2.06 23.00 10.85
CA PHE A 123 3.01 22.01 10.38
C PHE A 123 3.23 20.93 11.45
N GLN A 124 3.35 19.68 11.01
CA GLN A 124 3.68 18.54 11.85
C GLN A 124 4.86 17.79 11.21
N PRO A 125 5.85 17.32 11.98
CA PRO A 125 7.03 16.65 11.40
C PRO A 125 6.72 15.50 10.44
N ARG A 126 5.63 14.74 10.69
CA ARG A 126 5.18 13.66 9.78
C ARG A 126 4.88 14.15 8.36
N MET A 127 4.53 15.42 8.16
CA MET A 127 4.21 15.98 6.85
C MET A 127 5.42 16.01 5.91
N LEU A 128 6.65 15.85 6.43
CA LEU A 128 7.84 15.66 5.59
C LEU A 128 7.84 14.33 4.84
N GLU A 129 7.01 13.36 5.23
CA GLU A 129 6.84 12.11 4.49
C GLU A 129 6.21 12.36 3.12
N TYR A 130 5.35 13.40 2.99
CA TYR A 130 4.78 13.80 1.71
C TYR A 130 5.82 14.39 0.74
N LEU A 131 6.99 14.79 1.23
CA LEU A 131 8.12 15.20 0.40
C LEU A 131 8.85 13.97 -0.14
N SER A 132 8.14 13.20 -0.97
CA SER A 132 8.59 12.00 -1.63
C SER A 132 8.48 12.14 -3.15
N PRO A 133 9.32 11.41 -3.91
CA PRO A 133 9.06 11.16 -5.32
C PRO A 133 7.63 10.62 -5.52
N GLY A 134 6.96 11.03 -6.60
CA GLY A 134 5.57 10.65 -6.89
C GLY A 134 4.51 11.56 -6.26
N ILE A 135 4.79 12.19 -5.11
CA ILE A 135 3.89 13.22 -4.54
C ILE A 135 4.33 14.62 -5.00
N PHE A 136 5.59 14.98 -4.82
CA PHE A 136 6.14 16.24 -5.30
C PHE A 136 7.30 16.00 -6.26
N THR A 137 7.44 16.88 -7.25
CA THR A 137 8.67 16.92 -8.04
C THR A 137 9.73 17.75 -7.33
N CYS A 138 10.92 17.20 -7.11
CA CYS A 138 12.00 17.89 -6.42
C CYS A 138 12.65 18.97 -7.31
N LYS A 139 13.32 19.94 -6.66
CA LYS A 139 13.98 21.09 -7.30
C LYS A 139 14.99 20.68 -8.38
N GLU A 140 15.67 19.55 -8.19
CA GLU A 140 16.65 19.03 -9.16
C GLU A 140 15.97 18.57 -10.46
N ILE A 141 14.91 17.77 -10.36
CA ILE A 141 14.15 17.31 -11.53
C ILE A 141 13.52 18.50 -12.26
N ILE A 142 12.96 19.48 -11.52
CA ILE A 142 12.40 20.69 -12.13
C ILE A 142 13.47 21.43 -12.97
N LYS A 143 14.69 21.59 -12.44
CA LYS A 143 15.81 22.20 -13.17
C LYS A 143 16.20 21.42 -14.42
N MET A 144 16.20 20.08 -14.33
CA MET A 144 16.55 19.22 -15.46
C MET A 144 15.52 19.30 -16.59
N GLN A 145 14.24 19.31 -16.25
CA GLN A 145 13.15 19.22 -17.23
C GLN A 145 12.78 20.56 -17.87
N VAL A 146 12.85 21.66 -17.10
CA VAL A 146 12.43 22.98 -17.59
C VAL A 146 13.61 23.87 -18.03
N GLY A 147 14.84 23.41 -17.79
CA GLY A 147 16.07 24.17 -18.10
C GLY A 147 16.19 25.48 -17.29
N LYS A 148 17.05 26.41 -17.75
CA LYS A 148 17.30 27.70 -17.07
C LYS A 148 16.16 28.73 -17.20
N HIS A 149 14.98 28.33 -17.70
CA HIS A 149 13.91 29.26 -18.06
C HIS A 149 12.97 29.62 -16.90
N ILE A 150 13.04 28.92 -15.76
CA ILE A 150 12.29 29.25 -14.54
C ILE A 150 13.27 29.68 -13.45
N ASP A 151 13.03 30.87 -12.89
CA ASP A 151 13.66 31.30 -11.65
C ASP A 151 12.96 30.61 -10.46
N LEU A 152 13.55 29.51 -10.00
CA LEU A 152 13.06 28.74 -8.84
C LEU A 152 13.29 29.44 -7.50
N ASP A 153 14.06 30.52 -7.49
CA ASP A 153 14.27 31.32 -6.28
C ASP A 153 13.21 32.42 -6.14
N CYS A 154 12.46 32.72 -7.20
CA CYS A 154 11.27 33.57 -7.18
C CYS A 154 10.19 32.98 -6.25
N ILE A 155 9.63 33.82 -5.38
CA ILE A 155 8.65 33.41 -4.37
C ILE A 155 7.38 32.80 -4.99
N ASP A 156 6.98 33.29 -6.16
CA ASP A 156 5.79 32.84 -6.88
C ASP A 156 5.96 31.44 -7.50
N SER A 157 7.21 30.97 -7.61
CA SER A 157 7.54 29.61 -8.10
C SER A 157 7.59 28.57 -6.98
N LYS A 158 7.49 28.99 -5.72
CA LYS A 158 7.66 28.12 -4.55
C LYS A 158 6.32 27.61 -4.04
N PHE A 159 6.33 26.36 -3.57
CA PHE A 159 5.16 25.81 -2.88
C PHE A 159 4.97 26.49 -1.53
N LYS A 160 3.71 26.72 -1.16
CA LYS A 160 3.35 27.24 0.17
C LYS A 160 3.28 26.09 1.16
N ILE A 161 3.82 26.28 2.37
CA ILE A 161 3.83 25.25 3.42
C ILE A 161 2.43 24.72 3.76
N GLY A 162 1.39 25.56 3.67
CA GLY A 162 0.00 25.16 3.92
C GLY A 162 -0.50 24.06 2.98
N LEU A 163 0.14 23.84 1.83
CA LEU A 163 -0.17 22.72 0.94
C LEU A 163 0.10 21.37 1.61
N LEU A 164 1.16 21.25 2.42
CA LEU A 164 1.45 20.04 3.18
C LEU A 164 0.35 19.73 4.20
N PHE A 165 -0.21 20.77 4.82
CA PHE A 165 -1.36 20.61 5.71
C PHE A 165 -2.60 20.13 4.96
N VAL A 166 -2.89 20.66 3.77
CA VAL A 166 -4.01 20.18 2.94
C VAL A 166 -3.81 18.71 2.56
N ILE A 167 -2.61 18.32 2.12
CA ILE A 167 -2.29 16.92 1.77
C ILE A 167 -2.41 16.00 2.98
N ASP A 168 -1.96 16.40 4.17
CA ASP A 168 -2.15 15.63 5.42
C ASP A 168 -3.64 15.36 5.68
N ARG A 169 -4.51 16.36 5.44
CA ARG A 169 -5.95 16.21 5.60
C ARG A 169 -6.59 15.31 4.54
N ILE A 170 -6.13 15.40 3.30
CA ILE A 170 -6.57 14.50 2.21
C ILE A 170 -6.15 13.06 2.51
N ASP A 171 -4.92 12.83 2.96
CA ASP A 171 -4.42 11.52 3.35
C ASP A 171 -5.24 10.92 4.50
N ILE A 172 -5.55 11.72 5.53
CA ILE A 172 -6.43 11.32 6.63
C ILE A 172 -7.81 10.89 6.10
N GLU A 173 -8.39 11.64 5.18
CA GLU A 173 -9.70 11.32 4.62
C GLU A 173 -9.64 10.06 3.75
N PHE A 174 -8.58 9.91 2.95
CA PHE A 174 -8.36 8.71 2.16
C PHE A 174 -8.26 7.46 3.05
N ARG A 175 -7.52 7.54 4.16
CA ARG A 175 -7.41 6.44 5.13
C ARG A 175 -8.75 6.08 5.76
N LYS A 176 -9.58 7.07 6.13
CA LYS A 176 -10.92 6.80 6.65
C LYS A 176 -11.79 6.09 5.62
N ASN A 177 -11.75 6.55 4.37
CA ASN A 177 -12.50 5.95 3.27
C ASN A 177 -12.05 4.50 3.04
N ILE A 178 -10.75 4.23 2.96
CA ILE A 178 -10.22 2.86 2.83
C ILE A 178 -10.71 1.95 3.97
N LEU A 179 -10.64 2.42 5.22
CA LEU A 179 -11.11 1.65 6.38
C LEU A 179 -12.61 1.37 6.31
N ALA A 180 -13.41 2.37 5.93
CA ALA A 180 -14.86 2.23 5.77
C ALA A 180 -15.20 1.24 4.65
N TRP A 181 -14.52 1.35 3.50
CA TRP A 181 -14.75 0.48 2.34
C TRP A 181 -14.34 -0.97 2.61
N ILE A 182 -13.22 -1.21 3.28
CA ILE A 182 -12.81 -2.58 3.67
C ILE A 182 -13.78 -3.17 4.70
N THR A 183 -14.24 -2.35 5.66
CA THR A 183 -15.26 -2.76 6.63
C THR A 183 -16.59 -3.08 5.93
N GLY A 184 -16.93 -2.35 4.86
CA GLY A 184 -18.07 -2.61 3.99
C GLY A 184 -17.98 -4.00 3.33
N ILE A 185 -16.82 -4.36 2.78
CA ILE A 185 -16.55 -5.70 2.23
C ILE A 185 -16.73 -6.77 3.31
N GLU A 186 -16.12 -6.57 4.48
CA GLU A 186 -16.19 -7.51 5.60
C GLU A 186 -17.65 -7.78 6.02
N ASN A 187 -18.44 -6.72 6.21
CA ASN A 187 -19.84 -6.82 6.61
C ASN A 187 -20.71 -7.47 5.53
N ALA A 188 -20.47 -7.16 4.26
CA ALA A 188 -21.17 -7.80 3.14
C ALA A 188 -20.87 -9.30 3.07
N TYR A 189 -19.62 -9.71 3.29
CA TYR A 189 -19.22 -11.13 3.33
C TYR A 189 -19.91 -11.86 4.47
N LYS A 190 -19.88 -11.30 5.69
CA LYS A 190 -20.59 -11.85 6.86
C LYS A 190 -22.10 -11.96 6.61
N THR A 191 -22.69 -10.94 5.98
CA THR A 191 -24.10 -10.95 5.59
C THR A 191 -24.40 -12.07 4.60
N TYR A 192 -23.54 -12.26 3.61
CA TYR A 192 -23.68 -13.33 2.62
C TYR A 192 -23.62 -14.71 3.25
N PHE A 193 -22.60 -14.99 4.08
CA PHE A 193 -22.49 -16.27 4.80
C PHE A 193 -23.70 -16.56 5.68
N ASN A 194 -24.26 -15.54 6.32
CA ASN A 194 -25.48 -15.70 7.10
C ASN A 194 -26.71 -16.03 6.22
N ARG A 195 -26.76 -15.57 4.97
CA ARG A 195 -27.83 -15.90 4.01
C ARG A 195 -27.70 -17.32 3.48
N ILE A 196 -26.48 -17.76 3.16
CA ILE A 196 -26.20 -19.12 2.67
C ILE A 196 -25.96 -20.13 3.81
N ARG A 197 -26.28 -19.77 5.05
CA ARG A 197 -26.17 -20.69 6.18
C ARG A 197 -27.12 -21.88 6.03
N ILE A 198 -28.34 -21.63 5.56
CA ILE A 198 -29.32 -22.68 5.28
C ILE A 198 -29.32 -22.88 3.77
N ALA A 199 -29.00 -24.10 3.32
CA ALA A 199 -29.05 -24.46 1.91
C ALA A 199 -30.50 -24.63 1.44
N ASP A 200 -30.71 -24.67 0.12
CA ASP A 200 -32.05 -24.75 -0.49
C ASP A 200 -32.81 -26.04 -0.11
N ASP A 201 -32.09 -27.10 0.27
CA ASP A 201 -32.61 -28.36 0.79
C ASP A 201 -33.01 -28.29 2.28
N GLY A 202 -32.84 -27.13 2.93
CA GLY A 202 -33.11 -26.91 4.35
C GLY A 202 -31.98 -27.33 5.28
N TYR A 203 -30.85 -27.83 4.76
CA TYR A 203 -29.71 -28.24 5.56
C TYR A 203 -28.96 -27.05 6.15
N ASP A 204 -28.61 -27.11 7.44
CA ASP A 204 -27.85 -26.06 8.13
C ASP A 204 -26.35 -26.22 7.89
N VAL A 205 -25.89 -25.69 6.76
CA VAL A 205 -24.46 -25.59 6.40
C VAL A 205 -23.67 -24.84 7.47
N GLY A 206 -24.25 -23.80 8.07
CA GLY A 206 -23.55 -23.00 9.08
C GLY A 206 -23.14 -23.81 10.31
N THR A 207 -24.00 -24.72 10.76
CA THR A 207 -23.68 -25.60 11.91
C THR A 207 -22.51 -26.54 11.60
N GLU A 208 -22.46 -27.09 10.39
CA GLU A 208 -21.33 -27.92 9.93
C GLU A 208 -20.04 -27.10 9.82
N VAL A 209 -20.11 -25.89 9.24
CA VAL A 209 -18.97 -24.95 9.14
C VAL A 209 -18.39 -24.64 10.53
N ILE A 210 -19.23 -24.29 11.51
CA ILE A 210 -18.78 -23.97 12.87
C ILE A 210 -18.07 -25.17 13.50
N SER A 211 -18.68 -26.35 13.38
CA SER A 211 -18.16 -27.60 13.94
C SER A 211 -16.80 -27.96 13.35
N GLU A 212 -16.66 -27.91 12.02
CA GLU A 212 -15.40 -28.17 11.35
C GLU A 212 -14.32 -27.16 11.74
N TRP A 213 -14.69 -25.88 11.80
CA TRP A 213 -13.71 -24.83 12.08
C TRP A 213 -13.21 -24.89 13.52
N GLY A 214 -14.11 -25.12 14.47
CA GLY A 214 -13.79 -25.34 15.87
C GLY A 214 -12.87 -26.54 16.09
N ALA A 215 -13.10 -27.63 15.34
CA ALA A 215 -12.25 -28.83 15.40
C ALA A 215 -10.84 -28.59 14.82
N LYS A 216 -10.71 -27.77 13.77
CA LYS A 216 -9.43 -27.48 13.11
C LYS A 216 -8.56 -26.50 13.92
N LYS A 217 -9.15 -25.56 14.66
CA LYS A 217 -8.41 -24.45 15.30
C LYS A 217 -8.82 -24.14 16.75
N PRO A 218 -7.90 -24.25 17.73
CA PRO A 218 -8.17 -23.89 19.12
C PRO A 218 -8.58 -22.42 19.33
N LYS A 219 -8.10 -21.49 18.49
CA LYS A 219 -8.53 -20.08 18.54
C LYS A 219 -10.04 -19.96 18.31
N ILE A 220 -10.56 -20.69 17.33
CA ILE A 220 -11.97 -20.65 16.94
C ILE A 220 -12.86 -21.27 18.00
N ALA A 221 -12.45 -22.37 18.64
CA ALA A 221 -13.15 -22.92 19.79
C ALA A 221 -13.36 -21.88 20.92
N LYS A 222 -12.38 -20.98 21.13
CA LYS A 222 -12.53 -19.87 22.09
C LYS A 222 -13.55 -18.82 21.62
N LEU A 223 -13.60 -18.52 20.32
CA LEU A 223 -14.58 -17.58 19.75
C LEU A 223 -16.01 -18.16 19.78
N ILE A 224 -16.18 -19.46 19.53
CA ILE A 224 -17.43 -20.19 19.69
C ILE A 224 -17.93 -20.07 21.14
N LYS A 225 -17.04 -20.34 22.11
CA LYS A 225 -17.37 -20.18 23.53
C LYS A 225 -17.82 -18.75 23.86
N ARG A 226 -17.14 -17.73 23.34
CA ARG A 226 -17.53 -16.32 23.54
C ARG A 226 -18.89 -16.00 22.88
N ALA A 227 -19.15 -16.52 21.69
CA ALA A 227 -20.45 -16.37 21.01
C ALA A 227 -21.58 -16.97 21.85
N ARG A 228 -21.36 -18.15 22.44
CA ARG A 228 -22.28 -18.77 23.38
C ARG A 228 -22.48 -17.91 24.63
N ASP A 229 -21.39 -17.47 25.25
CA ASP A 229 -21.43 -16.65 26.47
C ASP A 229 -22.17 -15.31 26.25
N LYS A 230 -22.16 -14.74 25.03
CA LYS A 230 -22.95 -13.55 24.65
C LYS A 230 -24.46 -13.75 24.83
N ARG A 231 -24.97 -14.96 24.57
CA ARG A 231 -26.41 -15.31 24.68
C ARG A 231 -26.77 -16.04 25.96
N ARG A 232 -25.79 -16.48 26.73
CA ARG A 232 -25.99 -17.21 27.98
C ARG A 232 -26.86 -16.43 28.95
N TYR A 233 -27.84 -17.11 29.55
CA TYR A 233 -28.82 -16.54 30.48
C TYR A 233 -29.73 -15.45 29.85
N ARG A 234 -30.01 -15.56 28.55
CA ARG A 234 -31.00 -14.74 27.84
C ARG A 234 -32.02 -15.66 27.19
N SER A 235 -33.25 -15.21 26.98
CA SER A 235 -34.29 -16.02 26.31
C SER A 235 -33.88 -16.52 24.92
N THR A 236 -33.01 -15.79 24.22
CA THR A 236 -32.44 -16.19 22.92
C THR A 236 -31.49 -17.39 23.00
N SER A 237 -31.12 -17.87 24.21
CA SER A 237 -30.37 -19.13 24.34
C SER A 237 -31.21 -20.35 24.00
N ASP A 238 -32.53 -20.26 24.15
CA ASP A 238 -33.45 -21.39 23.92
C ASP A 238 -33.51 -21.80 22.44
N GLU A 239 -33.00 -20.95 21.53
CA GLU A 239 -32.81 -21.24 20.11
C GLU A 239 -31.69 -22.25 19.83
N PHE A 240 -30.85 -22.58 20.82
CA PHE A 240 -29.64 -23.39 20.64
C PHE A 240 -29.47 -24.43 21.76
N ASP A 241 -29.22 -25.69 21.41
CA ASP A 241 -29.00 -26.76 22.38
C ASP A 241 -27.53 -26.83 22.82
N TYR A 242 -27.15 -25.94 23.74
CA TYR A 242 -25.81 -25.91 24.32
C TYR A 242 -25.47 -27.14 25.20
N LEU A 243 -26.45 -27.99 25.52
CA LEU A 243 -26.24 -29.16 26.39
C LEU A 243 -25.75 -30.37 25.60
N THR A 244 -26.21 -30.52 24.36
CA THR A 244 -25.85 -31.64 23.50
C THR A 244 -24.80 -31.27 22.44
N ASP A 245 -24.70 -29.99 22.08
CA ASP A 245 -23.71 -29.49 21.13
C ASP A 245 -23.04 -28.19 21.62
N GLU A 246 -21.75 -28.28 21.96
CA GLU A 246 -20.98 -27.11 22.40
C GLU A 246 -20.74 -26.08 21.28
N ASN A 247 -20.90 -26.49 20.02
CA ASN A 247 -20.72 -25.66 18.84
C ASN A 247 -22.04 -25.07 18.31
N ALA A 248 -23.19 -25.42 18.91
CA ALA A 248 -24.49 -24.89 18.52
C ALA A 248 -24.58 -23.40 18.88
N VAL A 249 -23.97 -22.53 18.09
CA VAL A 249 -23.99 -21.07 18.29
C VAL A 249 -24.47 -20.38 17.00
N PRO A 250 -25.05 -19.18 17.11
CA PRO A 250 -25.39 -18.39 15.94
C PRO A 250 -24.13 -18.02 15.16
N LEU A 251 -24.09 -18.40 13.88
CA LEU A 251 -22.97 -18.10 12.99
C LEU A 251 -22.61 -16.60 12.98
N LEU A 252 -23.61 -15.72 13.01
CA LEU A 252 -23.40 -14.28 13.06
C LEU A 252 -22.58 -13.84 14.29
N ASP A 253 -22.89 -14.39 15.47
CA ASP A 253 -22.17 -14.03 16.72
C ASP A 253 -20.72 -14.55 16.70
N LEU A 254 -20.44 -15.64 15.98
CA LEU A 254 -19.07 -16.07 15.71
C LEU A 254 -18.38 -15.10 14.74
N MET A 255 -19.04 -14.76 13.63
CA MET A 255 -18.49 -13.92 12.57
C MET A 255 -18.20 -12.48 13.01
N GLU A 256 -18.99 -11.91 13.92
CA GLU A 256 -18.73 -10.58 14.50
C GLU A 256 -17.38 -10.47 15.21
N GLN A 257 -16.81 -11.60 15.64
CA GLN A 257 -15.52 -11.65 16.34
C GLN A 257 -14.33 -11.87 15.41
N LEU A 258 -14.57 -12.09 14.11
CA LEU A 258 -13.52 -12.40 13.15
C LEU A 258 -12.80 -11.15 12.66
N GLU A 259 -11.50 -11.29 12.47
CA GLU A 259 -10.66 -10.34 11.73
C GLU A 259 -10.74 -10.60 10.21
N LEU A 260 -10.42 -9.58 9.40
CA LEU A 260 -10.42 -9.66 7.93
C LEU A 260 -9.68 -10.89 7.36
N ASN A 261 -8.49 -11.19 7.87
CA ASN A 261 -7.69 -12.35 7.45
C ASN A 261 -8.38 -13.71 7.75
N GLU A 262 -9.22 -13.78 8.77
CA GLU A 262 -9.98 -14.99 9.12
C GLU A 262 -11.15 -15.21 8.16
N LEU A 263 -11.58 -14.19 7.41
CA LEU A 263 -12.58 -14.36 6.35
C LEU A 263 -12.10 -15.29 5.23
N SER A 264 -10.80 -15.26 4.90
CA SER A 264 -10.22 -16.18 3.91
C SER A 264 -10.42 -17.65 4.30
N GLU A 265 -10.24 -17.95 5.59
CA GLU A 265 -10.46 -19.29 6.12
C GLU A 265 -11.94 -19.66 6.09
N LEU A 266 -12.82 -18.72 6.49
CA LEU A 266 -14.25 -18.92 6.46
C LEU A 266 -14.77 -19.21 5.04
N ILE A 267 -14.31 -18.46 4.02
CA ILE A 267 -14.61 -18.71 2.60
C ILE A 267 -14.24 -20.15 2.24
N THR A 268 -13.05 -20.61 2.63
CA THR A 268 -12.57 -21.95 2.30
C THR A 268 -13.44 -23.04 2.93
N ILE A 269 -13.80 -22.89 4.20
CA ILE A 269 -14.61 -23.91 4.90
C ILE A 269 -16.02 -23.96 4.32
N PHE A 270 -16.65 -22.80 4.06
CA PHE A 270 -17.94 -22.76 3.38
C PHE A 270 -17.87 -23.42 2.01
N TYR A 271 -16.83 -23.12 1.23
CA TYR A 271 -16.62 -23.70 -0.09
C TYR A 271 -16.48 -25.23 -0.02
N ASP A 272 -15.70 -25.76 0.91
CA ASP A 272 -15.48 -27.20 1.08
C ASP A 272 -16.79 -27.93 1.46
N VAL A 273 -17.59 -27.36 2.37
CA VAL A 273 -18.88 -27.92 2.77
C VAL A 273 -19.86 -27.94 1.60
N TYR A 274 -19.95 -26.84 0.85
CA TYR A 274 -20.81 -26.77 -0.33
C TYR A 274 -20.32 -27.65 -1.50
N SER A 275 -19.01 -27.85 -1.63
CA SER A 275 -18.44 -28.73 -2.66
C SER A 275 -18.85 -30.18 -2.45
N ARG A 276 -18.97 -30.65 -1.20
CA ARG A 276 -19.46 -32.01 -0.89
C ARG A 276 -20.94 -32.22 -1.22
N LYS A 277 -21.68 -31.12 -1.44
CA LYS A 277 -23.10 -31.12 -1.81
C LYS A 277 -23.33 -30.93 -3.31
N ASP A 278 -22.28 -30.79 -4.11
CA ASP A 278 -22.33 -30.53 -5.56
C ASP A 278 -23.24 -29.35 -5.95
N SER A 279 -23.36 -28.34 -5.08
CA SER A 279 -24.25 -27.19 -5.27
C SER A 279 -23.66 -25.91 -4.68
N ILE A 280 -22.49 -25.49 -5.18
CA ILE A 280 -21.79 -24.31 -4.70
C ILE A 280 -22.44 -23.04 -5.27
N PRO A 281 -22.85 -22.08 -4.43
CA PRO A 281 -23.38 -20.81 -4.92
C PRO A 281 -22.37 -20.00 -5.74
N ASP A 282 -22.79 -19.38 -6.84
CA ASP A 282 -21.92 -18.58 -7.73
C ASP A 282 -21.10 -17.51 -7.00
N ILE A 283 -21.71 -16.78 -6.06
CA ILE A 283 -21.00 -15.75 -5.28
C ILE A 283 -19.93 -16.37 -4.38
N LEU A 284 -20.16 -17.59 -3.86
CA LEU A 284 -19.16 -18.30 -3.06
C LEU A 284 -17.97 -18.75 -3.94
N HIS A 285 -18.22 -19.14 -5.19
CA HIS A 285 -17.16 -19.37 -6.18
C HIS A 285 -16.33 -18.11 -6.40
N LYS A 286 -16.96 -16.96 -6.65
CA LYS A 286 -16.25 -15.68 -6.83
C LYS A 286 -15.42 -15.28 -5.61
N MET A 287 -15.96 -15.47 -4.42
CA MET A 287 -15.21 -15.24 -3.17
C MET A 287 -13.98 -16.15 -3.07
N LYS A 288 -14.10 -17.41 -3.47
CA LYS A 288 -12.98 -18.37 -3.45
C LYS A 288 -11.90 -18.02 -4.46
N GLU A 289 -12.26 -17.53 -5.64
CA GLU A 289 -11.32 -17.00 -6.64
C GLU A 289 -10.54 -15.78 -6.10
N CYS A 290 -11.24 -14.87 -5.40
CA CYS A 290 -10.66 -13.65 -4.85
C CYS A 290 -10.02 -13.82 -3.46
N ILE A 291 -9.82 -15.04 -2.97
CA ILE A 291 -9.36 -15.28 -1.59
C ILE A 291 -8.00 -14.63 -1.29
N GLY A 292 -7.10 -14.58 -2.27
CA GLY A 292 -5.78 -13.95 -2.13
C GLY A 292 -5.88 -12.45 -1.86
N PHE A 293 -6.90 -11.78 -2.42
CA PHE A 293 -7.08 -10.33 -2.30
C PHE A 293 -7.37 -9.92 -0.87
N ILE A 294 -8.01 -10.77 -0.06
CA ILE A 294 -8.28 -10.47 1.36
C ILE A 294 -6.99 -10.26 2.17
N ASN A 295 -5.92 -10.98 1.83
CA ASN A 295 -4.62 -10.80 2.48
C ASN A 295 -3.99 -9.46 2.07
N ASP A 296 -4.11 -9.08 0.80
CA ASP A 296 -3.60 -7.80 0.30
C ASP A 296 -4.40 -6.61 0.87
N LEU A 297 -5.72 -6.75 1.00
CA LEU A 297 -6.55 -5.78 1.72
C LEU A 297 -6.11 -5.59 3.17
N CYS A 298 -5.56 -6.60 3.84
CA CYS A 298 -5.02 -6.43 5.18
C CYS A 298 -3.83 -5.46 5.20
N ALA A 299 -2.99 -5.45 4.15
CA ALA A 299 -1.84 -4.54 4.06
C ALA A 299 -2.31 -3.07 4.03
N ILE A 300 -3.22 -2.73 3.11
CA ILE A 300 -3.71 -1.35 2.97
C ILE A 300 -4.58 -0.93 4.16
N ARG A 301 -5.38 -1.85 4.75
CA ARG A 301 -6.13 -1.59 5.98
C ARG A 301 -5.20 -1.27 7.14
N ASN A 302 -4.16 -2.07 7.35
CA ASN A 302 -3.22 -1.86 8.45
C ASN A 302 -2.46 -0.55 8.27
N ALA A 303 -2.01 -0.25 7.05
CA ALA A 303 -1.39 1.05 6.72
C ALA A 303 -2.33 2.22 7.06
N ALA A 304 -3.62 2.12 6.69
CA ALA A 304 -4.61 3.16 6.97
C ALA A 304 -4.94 3.30 8.48
N ALA A 305 -4.97 2.19 9.22
CA ALA A 305 -5.34 2.15 10.64
C ALA A 305 -4.26 2.68 11.59
N HIS A 306 -2.98 2.50 11.26
CA HIS A 306 -1.87 2.83 12.16
C HIS A 306 -1.46 4.32 12.17
N GLY A 307 -2.26 5.20 11.57
CA GLY A 307 -2.01 6.65 11.61
C GLY A 307 -0.80 7.12 10.80
N ARG A 308 -0.16 6.23 10.04
CA ARG A 308 0.92 6.55 9.10
C ARG A 308 0.33 7.12 7.82
N SER A 309 1.09 7.99 7.15
CA SER A 309 0.71 8.53 5.85
C SER A 309 0.65 7.41 4.83
N ILE A 310 -0.45 7.27 4.10
CA ILE A 310 -0.57 6.22 3.08
C ILE A 310 -0.13 6.74 1.71
N LEU A 311 -0.43 8.00 1.36
CA LEU A 311 -0.11 8.58 0.07
C LEU A 311 1.38 8.46 -0.30
N PRO A 312 2.36 8.74 0.59
CA PRO A 312 3.77 8.58 0.26
C PRO A 312 4.11 7.14 -0.13
N SER A 313 3.68 6.16 0.67
CA SER A 313 3.91 4.73 0.38
C SER A 313 3.17 4.24 -0.87
N PHE A 314 2.00 4.82 -1.15
CA PHE A 314 1.21 4.53 -2.33
C PHE A 314 1.93 4.98 -3.61
N MET A 315 2.58 6.15 -3.55
CA MET A 315 3.26 6.78 -4.68
C MET A 315 4.78 6.54 -4.71
N ASP A 316 5.32 5.79 -3.75
CA ASP A 316 6.75 5.49 -3.65
C ASP A 316 7.16 4.56 -4.81
N PRO A 317 7.97 5.04 -5.78
CA PRO A 317 8.44 4.19 -6.88
C PRO A 317 9.40 3.12 -6.37
N ASP A 318 10.05 3.33 -5.22
CA ASP A 318 11.05 2.44 -4.66
C ASP A 318 10.48 1.56 -3.55
N TYR A 319 9.15 1.46 -3.40
CA TYR A 319 8.53 0.77 -2.26
C TYR A 319 9.16 -0.62 -2.01
N ASN A 320 9.40 -1.38 -3.07
CA ASN A 320 10.12 -2.65 -2.98
C ASN A 320 11.64 -2.42 -3.00
N GLY A 321 12.34 -2.77 -1.91
CA GLY A 321 13.80 -2.64 -1.82
C GLY A 321 14.60 -3.57 -2.76
N ASN A 322 13.93 -4.48 -3.46
CA ASN A 322 14.44 -5.33 -4.53
C ASN A 322 13.79 -4.97 -5.88
N TRP A 323 13.35 -3.72 -6.09
CA TRP A 323 12.64 -3.30 -7.30
C TRP A 323 13.33 -3.77 -8.59
N ASP A 324 14.61 -3.40 -8.76
CA ASP A 324 15.43 -3.78 -9.92
C ASP A 324 15.62 -5.30 -10.02
N LEU A 325 15.60 -5.97 -8.87
CA LEU A 325 15.73 -7.41 -8.74
C LEU A 325 14.43 -8.17 -8.99
N GLU A 326 13.25 -7.56 -8.96
CA GLU A 326 11.96 -8.27 -9.02
C GLU A 326 11.05 -7.79 -10.16
N PHE A 327 11.10 -6.51 -10.54
CA PHE A 327 10.14 -5.89 -11.44
C PHE A 327 10.73 -5.31 -12.72
N ASP A 328 11.99 -4.88 -12.71
CA ASP A 328 12.68 -4.38 -13.92
C ASP A 328 12.95 -5.49 -14.94
N ASN A 329 13.03 -6.75 -14.49
CA ASN A 329 13.19 -7.91 -15.36
C ASN A 329 11.85 -8.67 -15.53
N VAL A 330 10.97 -8.06 -16.33
CA VAL A 330 9.58 -8.45 -16.60
C VAL A 330 9.42 -9.91 -17.04
N GLU A 331 10.39 -10.47 -17.78
CA GLU A 331 10.23 -11.76 -18.47
C GLU A 331 10.60 -12.99 -17.63
N GLY A 332 11.31 -12.83 -16.51
CA GLY A 332 11.90 -13.97 -15.79
C GLY A 332 11.62 -14.08 -14.30
N ARG A 333 11.12 -13.01 -13.65
CA ARG A 333 11.14 -12.92 -12.17
C ARG A 333 9.78 -12.74 -11.50
N CYS A 334 8.79 -12.15 -12.17
CA CYS A 334 7.54 -11.78 -11.54
C CYS A 334 6.46 -12.86 -11.70
N SER A 335 5.79 -13.24 -10.61
CA SER A 335 4.63 -14.14 -10.65
C SER A 335 3.34 -13.43 -11.09
N ILE A 336 3.47 -12.24 -11.67
CA ILE A 336 2.38 -11.33 -12.00
C ILE A 336 1.37 -11.92 -12.99
N GLU A 337 1.79 -12.82 -13.89
CA GLU A 337 0.87 -13.50 -14.81
C GLU A 337 -0.13 -14.39 -14.08
N LYS A 338 0.14 -14.74 -12.82
CA LYS A 338 -0.81 -15.46 -11.94
C LYS A 338 -1.81 -14.52 -11.28
N TRP A 339 -1.58 -13.21 -11.33
CA TRP A 339 -2.54 -12.25 -10.80
C TRP A 339 -3.76 -12.21 -11.72
N MET A 340 -4.93 -12.48 -11.15
CA MET A 340 -6.19 -12.60 -11.90
C MET A 340 -6.52 -11.35 -12.74
N LEU A 341 -5.99 -10.19 -12.37
CA LEU A 341 -6.25 -8.91 -13.04
C LEU A 341 -5.20 -8.56 -14.11
N TYR A 342 -4.13 -9.34 -14.25
CA TYR A 342 -2.99 -9.03 -15.12
C TYR A 342 -3.40 -8.82 -16.58
N ASP A 343 -4.05 -9.81 -17.21
CA ASP A 343 -4.42 -9.74 -18.63
C ASP A 343 -5.37 -8.58 -18.93
N TRP A 344 -6.27 -8.28 -18.00
CA TRP A 344 -7.26 -7.21 -18.13
C TRP A 344 -6.60 -5.84 -18.06
N LEU A 345 -5.77 -5.61 -17.04
CA LEU A 345 -5.04 -4.35 -16.89
C LEU A 345 -4.06 -4.15 -18.04
N LYS A 346 -3.35 -5.20 -18.46
CA LYS A 346 -2.44 -5.15 -19.61
C LYS A 346 -3.17 -4.72 -20.88
N LYS A 347 -4.29 -5.38 -21.23
CA LYS A 347 -5.10 -5.04 -22.41
C LYS A 347 -5.64 -3.62 -22.38
N LYS A 348 -5.99 -3.12 -21.20
CA LYS A 348 -6.44 -1.72 -21.04
C LYS A 348 -5.32 -0.75 -21.41
N TRP A 349 -4.10 -0.96 -20.92
CA TRP A 349 -2.95 -0.11 -21.27
C TRP A 349 -2.52 -0.25 -22.74
N GLU A 350 -2.59 -1.45 -23.31
CA GLU A 350 -2.38 -1.67 -24.75
C GLU A 350 -3.35 -0.81 -25.58
N ARG A 351 -4.64 -0.80 -25.24
CA ARG A 351 -5.66 0.02 -25.92
C ARG A 351 -5.46 1.53 -25.76
N MET A 352 -4.79 1.96 -24.70
CA MET A 352 -4.40 3.36 -24.49
C MET A 352 -3.17 3.77 -25.31
N GLY A 353 -2.65 2.89 -26.17
CA GLY A 353 -1.47 3.14 -27.01
C GLY A 353 -0.14 2.94 -26.26
N LEU A 354 -0.16 2.24 -25.12
CA LEU A 354 1.02 1.96 -24.30
C LEU A 354 1.42 0.48 -24.39
N GLU A 355 1.28 -0.14 -25.56
CA GLU A 355 1.53 -1.59 -25.76
C GLU A 355 2.90 -2.02 -25.24
N ASP A 356 3.96 -1.31 -25.64
CA ASP A 356 5.35 -1.58 -25.27
C ASP A 356 5.63 -1.42 -23.76
N TYR A 357 4.82 -0.60 -23.09
CA TYR A 357 4.97 -0.27 -21.66
C TYR A 357 3.94 -0.97 -20.77
N SER A 358 2.93 -1.62 -21.35
CA SER A 358 1.78 -2.20 -20.64
C SER A 358 2.22 -3.17 -19.54
N LYS A 359 3.19 -4.04 -19.81
CA LYS A 359 3.74 -4.96 -18.82
C LYS A 359 4.48 -4.24 -17.69
N GLN A 360 5.27 -3.22 -18.01
CA GLN A 360 6.01 -2.44 -17.01
C GLN A 360 5.05 -1.71 -16.08
N ILE A 361 4.00 -1.09 -16.64
CA ILE A 361 2.96 -0.43 -15.84
C ILE A 361 2.29 -1.42 -14.90
N VAL A 362 1.83 -2.57 -15.39
CA VAL A 362 1.16 -3.57 -14.53
C VAL A 362 2.13 -4.14 -13.48
N ASN A 363 3.41 -4.29 -13.80
CA ASN A 363 4.45 -4.65 -12.83
C ASN A 363 4.57 -3.62 -11.72
N THR A 364 4.55 -2.32 -12.05
CA THR A 364 4.65 -1.27 -11.03
C THR A 364 3.47 -1.29 -10.06
N LEU A 365 2.26 -1.55 -10.59
CA LEU A 365 1.04 -1.70 -9.79
C LEU A 365 1.11 -2.92 -8.88
N TYR A 366 1.60 -4.04 -9.39
CA TYR A 366 1.68 -5.30 -8.64
C TYR A 366 2.81 -5.32 -7.61
N GLY A 367 3.92 -4.63 -7.90
CA GLY A 367 5.11 -4.54 -7.04
C GLY A 367 4.92 -3.64 -5.83
N ASN A 368 3.97 -2.71 -5.87
CA ASN A 368 3.52 -1.94 -4.71
C ASN A 368 2.26 -2.61 -4.10
N PRO A 369 2.35 -3.22 -2.90
CA PRO A 369 1.23 -3.94 -2.29
C PRO A 369 0.03 -3.05 -1.99
N LEU A 370 0.24 -1.76 -1.70
CA LEU A 370 -0.85 -0.83 -1.41
C LEU A 370 -1.63 -0.50 -2.69
N ARG A 371 -0.94 -0.30 -3.81
CA ARG A 371 -1.56 -0.11 -5.13
C ARG A 371 -2.28 -1.38 -5.60
N ARG A 372 -1.64 -2.54 -5.43
CA ARG A 372 -2.27 -3.84 -5.71
C ARG A 372 -3.56 -4.02 -4.90
N ALA A 373 -3.51 -3.82 -3.59
CA ALA A 373 -4.68 -3.91 -2.71
C ALA A 373 -5.77 -2.88 -3.06
N TRP A 374 -5.40 -1.69 -3.52
CA TRP A 374 -6.34 -0.68 -3.98
C TRP A 374 -7.14 -1.12 -5.22
N ILE A 375 -6.45 -1.68 -6.21
CA ILE A 375 -7.07 -2.25 -7.41
C ILE A 375 -8.01 -3.40 -7.03
N GLU A 376 -7.56 -4.29 -6.15
CA GLU A 376 -8.34 -5.45 -5.70
C GLU A 376 -9.55 -5.07 -4.86
N LEU A 377 -9.47 -4.01 -4.04
CA LEU A 377 -10.60 -3.44 -3.32
C LEU A 377 -11.71 -3.03 -4.29
N ASN A 378 -11.35 -2.24 -5.30
CA ASN A 378 -12.30 -1.80 -6.33
C ASN A 378 -12.88 -2.99 -7.09
N TYR A 379 -12.07 -4.00 -7.39
CA TYR A 379 -12.52 -5.21 -8.08
C TYR A 379 -13.54 -5.99 -7.26
N ILE A 380 -13.30 -6.20 -5.96
CA ILE A 380 -14.23 -6.91 -5.07
C ILE A 380 -15.58 -6.20 -5.02
N TYR A 381 -15.60 -4.87 -4.96
CA TYR A 381 -16.84 -4.11 -4.92
C TYR A 381 -17.74 -4.36 -6.13
N PHE A 382 -17.17 -4.34 -7.33
CA PHE A 382 -17.92 -4.56 -8.56
C PHE A 382 -18.18 -6.04 -8.86
N TYR A 383 -17.22 -6.93 -8.61
CA TYR A 383 -17.35 -8.35 -8.93
C TYR A 383 -18.25 -9.13 -7.96
N ILE A 384 -18.20 -8.77 -6.67
CA ILE A 384 -18.82 -9.51 -5.57
C ILE A 384 -19.85 -8.66 -4.83
N ILE A 385 -19.47 -7.49 -4.28
CA ILE A 385 -20.33 -6.74 -3.35
C ILE A 385 -21.62 -6.25 -4.02
N GLN A 386 -21.55 -5.81 -5.29
CA GLN A 386 -22.71 -5.43 -6.09
C GLN A 386 -23.81 -6.52 -6.12
N GLY A 387 -23.41 -7.81 -6.10
CA GLY A 387 -24.32 -8.95 -6.10
C GLY A 387 -24.87 -9.33 -4.72
N ILE A 388 -24.20 -8.92 -3.64
CA ILE A 388 -24.54 -9.29 -2.26
C ILE A 388 -25.34 -8.19 -1.58
N GLU A 389 -24.85 -6.96 -1.62
CA GLU A 389 -25.35 -5.85 -0.82
C GLU A 389 -25.39 -4.54 -1.64
N LYS A 390 -26.48 -4.38 -2.40
CA LYS A 390 -26.67 -3.26 -3.34
C LYS A 390 -26.54 -1.88 -2.70
N MET A 391 -26.95 -1.73 -1.44
CA MET A 391 -26.87 -0.44 -0.75
C MET A 391 -25.43 -0.06 -0.40
N SER A 392 -24.67 -0.98 0.21
CA SER A 392 -23.23 -0.78 0.47
C SER A 392 -22.44 -0.53 -0.81
N PHE A 393 -22.75 -1.24 -1.90
CA PHE A 393 -22.15 -0.96 -3.20
C PHE A 393 -22.45 0.47 -3.69
N LYS A 394 -23.71 0.90 -3.61
CA LYS A 394 -24.11 2.26 -4.03
C LYS A 394 -23.43 3.34 -3.18
N LEU A 395 -23.33 3.12 -1.86
CA LEU A 395 -22.64 4.03 -0.94
C LEU A 395 -21.16 4.15 -1.32
N PHE A 396 -20.48 3.01 -1.51
CA PHE A 396 -19.09 2.98 -1.96
C PHE A 396 -18.88 3.77 -3.25
N VAL A 397 -19.66 3.50 -4.30
CA VAL A 397 -19.54 4.20 -5.59
C VAL A 397 -19.75 5.71 -5.40
N THR A 398 -20.77 6.12 -4.66
CA THR A 398 -21.07 7.54 -4.44
C THR A 398 -19.93 8.25 -3.71
N GLU A 399 -19.38 7.64 -2.66
CA GLU A 399 -18.28 8.20 -1.86
C GLU A 399 -16.98 8.23 -2.66
N ALA A 400 -16.66 7.13 -3.36
CA ALA A 400 -15.45 7.00 -4.16
C ALA A 400 -15.48 7.94 -5.37
N GLU A 401 -16.60 8.03 -6.11
CA GLU A 401 -16.77 8.99 -7.21
C GLU A 401 -16.56 10.41 -6.73
N TRP A 402 -17.16 10.79 -5.61
CA TRP A 402 -16.98 12.12 -5.05
C TRP A 402 -15.51 12.38 -4.71
N PHE A 403 -14.90 11.50 -3.91
CA PHE A 403 -13.53 11.66 -3.43
C PHE A 403 -12.49 11.67 -4.56
N LEU A 404 -12.67 10.82 -5.58
CA LEU A 404 -11.77 10.68 -6.72
C LEU A 404 -12.10 11.66 -7.87
N SER A 405 -13.21 12.39 -7.80
CA SER A 405 -13.57 13.38 -8.81
C SER A 405 -12.58 14.55 -8.86
N LYS A 406 -12.60 15.25 -9.99
CA LYS A 406 -11.94 16.54 -10.17
C LYS A 406 -12.83 17.45 -11.01
N GLU A 407 -12.79 18.74 -10.74
CA GLU A 407 -13.44 19.75 -11.59
C GLU A 407 -12.69 19.87 -12.94
N GLU A 408 -13.40 20.32 -13.98
CA GLU A 408 -12.75 20.68 -15.25
C GLU A 408 -11.73 21.82 -15.06
N ASP A 409 -12.06 22.80 -14.20
CA ASP A 409 -11.15 23.86 -13.79
C ASP A 409 -10.54 23.57 -12.42
N ILE A 410 -9.41 22.86 -12.44
CA ILE A 410 -8.64 22.53 -11.23
C ILE A 410 -8.19 23.77 -10.47
N ARG A 411 -7.97 24.92 -11.14
CA ARG A 411 -7.55 26.15 -10.46
C ARG A 411 -8.68 26.74 -9.63
N LYS A 412 -9.92 26.63 -10.11
CA LYS A 412 -11.11 27.00 -9.35
C LYS A 412 -11.27 26.10 -8.14
N GLN A 413 -11.16 24.79 -8.34
CA GLN A 413 -11.21 23.81 -7.25
C GLN A 413 -10.20 24.12 -6.14
N MET A 414 -8.93 24.39 -6.50
CA MET A 414 -7.87 24.72 -5.53
C MET A 414 -8.11 26.03 -4.77
N ARG A 415 -8.91 26.96 -5.31
CA ARG A 415 -9.27 28.22 -4.63
C ARG A 415 -10.37 28.02 -3.60
N ASP A 416 -11.27 27.09 -3.86
CA ASP A 416 -12.50 26.87 -3.10
C ASP A 416 -12.44 25.60 -2.23
N VAL A 417 -11.23 25.12 -1.90
CA VAL A 417 -11.01 23.89 -1.11
C VAL A 417 -11.73 23.98 0.24
N ASN A 418 -12.60 23.01 0.49
CA ASN A 418 -13.30 22.88 1.75
C ASN A 418 -12.66 21.77 2.60
N LEU A 419 -11.97 22.14 3.67
CA LEU A 419 -11.29 21.19 4.58
C LEU A 419 -12.24 20.21 5.30
N CYS A 420 -13.56 20.44 5.25
CA CYS A 420 -14.58 19.53 5.77
C CYS A 420 -15.18 18.62 4.69
N ASN A 421 -14.84 18.85 3.43
CA ASN A 421 -15.32 18.06 2.29
C ASN A 421 -14.24 18.02 1.20
N LEU A 422 -13.28 17.12 1.39
CA LEU A 422 -12.07 17.04 0.58
C LEU A 422 -12.21 16.02 -0.55
N ARG A 423 -11.63 16.35 -1.69
CA ARG A 423 -11.36 15.44 -2.81
C ARG A 423 -9.87 15.19 -2.89
N LEU A 424 -9.48 14.05 -3.44
CA LEU A 424 -8.08 13.72 -3.68
C LEU A 424 -7.41 14.81 -4.55
N SER A 425 -8.12 15.30 -5.55
CA SER A 425 -7.65 16.36 -6.46
C SER A 425 -7.49 17.75 -5.83
N ASP A 426 -7.96 17.97 -4.60
CA ASP A 426 -7.74 19.25 -3.88
C ASP A 426 -6.26 19.50 -3.55
N MET A 427 -5.40 18.47 -3.63
CA MET A 427 -3.94 18.63 -3.54
C MET A 427 -3.34 19.44 -4.70
N GLY A 428 -4.03 19.50 -5.84
CA GLY A 428 -3.56 20.21 -7.03
C GLY A 428 -2.34 19.59 -7.69
N ASN A 429 -1.73 20.35 -8.60
CA ASN A 429 -0.59 19.87 -9.41
C ASN A 429 0.75 20.03 -8.67
N THR A 430 1.02 19.12 -7.73
CA THR A 430 2.26 19.04 -6.95
C THR A 430 3.47 18.56 -7.78
N THR A 431 3.23 18.00 -8.95
CA THR A 431 4.25 17.52 -9.89
C THR A 431 4.59 18.54 -10.98
N LEU A 432 3.93 19.71 -10.96
CA LEU A 432 4.09 20.80 -11.93
C LEU A 432 3.92 20.36 -13.40
N GLY A 433 3.21 19.25 -13.65
CA GLY A 433 3.02 18.68 -14.99
C GLY A 433 4.27 17.99 -15.56
N ILE A 434 5.30 17.76 -14.75
CA ILE A 434 6.48 16.97 -15.16
C ILE A 434 6.13 15.48 -15.20
N THR A 435 5.40 15.00 -14.18
CA THR A 435 4.79 13.68 -14.14
C THR A 435 3.29 13.81 -13.93
N VAL A 436 2.55 12.72 -14.16
CA VAL A 436 1.11 12.65 -13.84
C VAL A 436 0.92 13.00 -12.36
N PRO A 437 -0.06 13.85 -12.00
CA PRO A 437 -0.33 14.15 -10.60
C PRO A 437 -0.77 12.90 -9.82
N PRO A 438 -0.35 12.76 -8.55
CA PRO A 438 -0.67 11.58 -7.73
C PRO A 438 -2.17 11.32 -7.60
N TYR A 439 -3.00 12.36 -7.49
CA TYR A 439 -4.46 12.19 -7.41
C TYR A 439 -5.05 11.56 -8.68
N ASP A 440 -4.48 11.89 -9.85
CA ASP A 440 -4.96 11.37 -11.13
C ASP A 440 -4.52 9.91 -11.30
N GLU A 441 -3.31 9.56 -10.87
CA GLU A 441 -2.82 8.18 -10.92
C GLU A 441 -3.68 7.24 -10.06
N ILE A 442 -3.92 7.59 -8.80
CA ILE A 442 -4.73 6.82 -7.86
C ILE A 442 -6.18 6.68 -8.35
N ALA A 443 -6.78 7.76 -8.85
CA ALA A 443 -8.14 7.74 -9.37
C ALA A 443 -8.26 6.89 -10.63
N GLN A 444 -7.30 7.00 -11.56
CA GLN A 444 -7.30 6.22 -12.79
C GLN A 444 -7.14 4.73 -12.52
N GLU A 445 -6.35 4.31 -11.53
CA GLU A 445 -6.27 2.91 -11.13
C GLU A 445 -7.63 2.34 -10.71
N ALA A 446 -8.41 3.09 -9.92
CA ALA A 446 -9.76 2.68 -9.52
C ALA A 446 -10.70 2.61 -10.73
N PHE A 447 -10.79 3.68 -11.51
CA PHE A 447 -11.68 3.75 -12.66
C PHE A 447 -11.35 2.70 -13.73
N SER A 448 -10.07 2.34 -13.89
CA SER A 448 -9.64 1.25 -14.76
C SER A 448 -10.30 -0.08 -14.42
N VAL A 449 -10.53 -0.33 -13.13
CA VAL A 449 -11.22 -1.54 -12.66
C VAL A 449 -12.71 -1.43 -12.90
N TRP A 450 -13.31 -0.28 -12.63
CA TRP A 450 -14.76 -0.07 -12.78
C TRP A 450 -15.20 -0.24 -14.22
N GLU A 451 -14.39 0.28 -15.14
CA GLU A 451 -14.55 0.15 -16.58
C GLU A 451 -14.72 -1.30 -17.06
N LEU A 452 -14.10 -2.28 -16.38
CA LEU A 452 -14.26 -3.72 -16.67
C LEU A 452 -15.72 -4.19 -16.54
N PHE A 453 -16.53 -3.49 -15.75
CA PHE A 453 -17.90 -3.86 -15.40
C PHE A 453 -18.95 -2.98 -16.09
N GLU A 454 -18.56 -1.84 -16.69
CA GLU A 454 -19.46 -0.94 -17.42
C GLU A 454 -19.78 -1.39 -18.86
N GLY A 455 -19.33 -2.58 -19.27
CA GLY A 455 -19.61 -3.13 -20.60
C GLY A 455 -18.87 -2.43 -21.75
N LYS A 456 -17.93 -1.52 -21.47
CA LYS A 456 -17.00 -0.96 -22.48
C LYS A 456 -15.91 -1.95 -22.91
N TYR A 457 -15.75 -3.05 -22.18
CA TYR A 457 -14.67 -4.02 -22.35
C TYR A 457 -15.13 -5.49 -22.49
N GLN A 458 -16.45 -5.73 -22.52
CA GLN A 458 -17.05 -6.96 -23.09
C GLN A 458 -17.35 -6.73 -24.56
#